data_AF-A0AAV5X310-F1
#
_entry.id   AF-A0AAV5X310-F1
#
_cell.length_a   1.000
_cell.length_b   1.000
_cell.length_c   1.000
_cell.angle_alpha   90.00
_cell.angle_beta   90.00
_cell.angle_gamma   90.00
#
_symmetry.space_group_name_H-M   'P 1'
#
loop_
_entity.id
_entity.type
_entity.pdbx_description
1 polymer ?
#
loop_
_entity_poly.entity_id
_entity_poly.type
_entity_poly.pdbx_seq_one_letter_code
_entity_poly.pdbx_strand_id
1 'polypeptide(L)'
;MPERLSILCVHGIGHGDADPSLVPSWTAAIAQDLHRWKPDLALDFEFLPFDDLFQHAPLDPATYADAFAKLLASGVVHGIADLFPKTRGLLDLPDQIRWTAGMIAQWASEDALRAATRRRVLGELAAKPYDLVCAHSLGSLICYDTFRRNPGVMAGKALLTFGSQIGNPFVRDVFAGRIEPLDARMWYHLYNPEDHVFTAEVRLTAPNFIEIFTEFDKPNDILNHDPVWYFNHANAGNRVWFDLSGARPARALVRDLKATQTLAARPERRALLIGINAYPVPANRLEGCVNDVFLMSSVLQESGFRPQEIRVVFDERATTANILERLHWLLDNVEDGAERVLFYSGHGAQIPSYDARGEVDRLDECLVPYDFDWTPAHAIRDKQFLEFYSQLPYTSRFVAVFDCCHSGGMTRDGGLRPRGIDPPDDIRHRALEWNLELGMWQERAFRSPNRSLARSRNGDAYLGEEGATYRLGRGVSLRTLPNARYDRERRALRHHGPYLPVILEACQEQELSYEYRDGATSYGAFTYCLAKVLREARAAGRNPSFLALSRLTAARLRALRYEQSPCLIGAQRVIRQPIPWVRPRRRRAVAGSLSS
;
A
#
# COMPACT_ATOMS: atom_id res chain seq x y z
N MET A 1 36.28 6.37 -14.15
CA MET A 1 36.19 6.12 -12.69
C MET A 1 36.44 7.46 -12.03
N PRO A 2 35.57 7.94 -11.11
CA PRO A 2 35.75 9.26 -10.52
C PRO A 2 37.04 9.30 -9.69
N GLU A 3 37.93 10.25 -9.95
CA GLU A 3 39.09 10.56 -9.10
C GLU A 3 38.68 11.41 -7.88
N ARG A 4 37.54 12.08 -8.00
CA ARG A 4 36.88 12.87 -6.97
C ARG A 4 35.41 12.53 -6.93
N LEU A 5 34.81 12.51 -5.74
CA LEU A 5 33.38 12.39 -5.51
C LEU A 5 32.91 13.63 -4.72
N SER A 6 32.03 14.44 -5.32
CA SER A 6 31.40 15.58 -4.65
C SER A 6 30.02 15.19 -4.12
N ILE A 7 29.78 15.43 -2.83
CA ILE A 7 28.64 14.92 -2.07
C ILE A 7 27.87 16.10 -1.46
N LEU A 8 26.59 16.21 -1.79
CA LEU A 8 25.67 17.12 -1.13
C LEU A 8 24.90 16.38 -0.03
N CYS A 9 25.13 16.76 1.23
CA CYS A 9 24.41 16.25 2.39
C CYS A 9 23.22 17.15 2.69
N VAL A 10 22.01 16.60 2.58
CA VAL A 10 20.74 17.29 2.83
C VAL A 10 20.14 16.69 4.10
N HIS A 11 20.30 17.40 5.21
CA HIS A 11 19.69 17.00 6.47
C HIS A 11 18.33 17.69 6.63
N GLY A 12 17.35 16.95 7.13
CA GLY A 12 15.97 17.40 7.20
C GLY A 12 15.69 18.57 8.11
N ILE A 13 16.44 18.71 9.23
CA ILE A 13 16.57 19.83 10.18
C ILE A 13 17.31 19.27 11.41
N GLY A 14 18.29 20.01 11.92
CA GLY A 14 18.94 19.70 13.19
C GLY A 14 18.09 20.24 14.34
N HIS A 15 18.09 19.56 15.48
CA HIS A 15 17.50 20.14 16.70
C HIS A 15 17.99 21.58 16.89
N GLY A 16 17.13 22.45 17.46
CA GLY A 16 17.54 23.79 17.85
C GLY A 16 18.87 23.69 18.61
N ASP A 17 19.89 24.36 18.06
CA ASP A 17 21.34 24.10 18.21
C ASP A 17 21.84 22.95 17.31
N ALA A 18 22.23 23.31 16.08
CA ALA A 18 22.85 22.43 15.09
C ALA A 18 23.85 21.50 15.76
N ASP A 19 23.57 20.19 15.77
CA ASP A 19 24.47 19.19 16.34
C ASP A 19 25.88 19.42 15.75
N PRO A 20 26.83 19.94 16.54
CA PRO A 20 28.13 20.32 16.03
C PRO A 20 28.92 19.08 15.56
N SER A 21 28.48 17.89 15.95
CA SER A 21 29.06 16.62 15.54
C SER A 21 28.48 16.09 14.22
N LEU A 22 27.39 16.63 13.68
CA LEU A 22 26.74 16.13 12.46
C LEU A 22 27.69 16.17 11.25
N VAL A 23 28.30 17.32 10.98
CA VAL A 23 29.22 17.47 9.84
C VAL A 23 30.47 16.57 10.00
N PRO A 24 31.20 16.60 11.15
CA PRO A 24 32.33 15.70 11.37
C PRO A 24 31.96 14.21 11.30
N SER A 25 30.84 13.79 11.90
CA SER A 25 30.47 12.38 12.00
C SER A 25 30.07 11.77 10.66
N TRP A 26 29.26 12.48 9.87
CA TRP A 26 28.87 12.02 8.53
C TRP A 26 30.07 11.95 7.59
N THR A 27 30.88 13.02 7.60
CA THR A 27 32.08 13.10 6.75
C THR A 27 33.04 11.96 7.09
N ALA A 28 33.29 11.71 8.37
CA ALA A 28 34.18 10.63 8.80
C ALA A 28 33.65 9.25 8.42
N ALA A 29 32.37 8.96 8.68
CA ALA A 29 31.76 7.66 8.39
C ALA A 29 31.75 7.36 6.87
N ILE A 30 31.27 8.31 6.05
CA ILE A 30 31.22 8.15 4.60
C ILE A 30 32.64 8.02 4.02
N ALA A 31 33.59 8.83 4.50
CA ALA A 31 34.97 8.76 4.04
C ALA A 31 35.62 7.42 4.38
N GLN A 32 35.44 6.94 5.62
CA GLN A 32 35.98 5.66 6.08
C GLN A 32 35.55 4.50 5.18
N ASP A 33 34.26 4.41 4.83
CA ASP A 33 33.75 3.32 4.00
C ASP A 33 34.11 3.46 2.52
N LEU A 34 34.14 4.69 1.97
CA LEU A 34 34.61 4.91 0.59
C LEU A 34 36.10 4.60 0.45
N HIS A 35 36.93 5.02 1.41
CA HIS A 35 38.38 4.77 1.41
C HIS A 35 38.73 3.30 1.64
N ARG A 36 37.84 2.51 2.27
CA ARG A 36 37.98 1.05 2.32
C ARG A 36 38.02 0.42 0.92
N TRP A 37 37.22 0.96 0.00
CA TRP A 37 37.14 0.46 -1.38
C TRP A 37 38.11 1.17 -2.33
N LYS A 38 38.39 2.44 -2.08
CA LYS A 38 39.31 3.26 -2.89
C LYS A 38 40.04 4.27 -1.99
N PRO A 39 41.22 3.91 -1.45
CA PRO A 39 41.96 4.75 -0.50
C PRO A 39 42.28 6.16 -1.01
N ASP A 40 42.59 6.29 -2.31
CA ASP A 40 43.01 7.57 -2.92
C ASP A 40 41.83 8.41 -3.46
N LEU A 41 40.58 8.08 -3.11
CA LEU A 41 39.42 8.83 -3.58
C LEU A 41 39.34 10.19 -2.89
N ALA A 42 39.42 11.27 -3.66
CA ALA A 42 39.20 12.62 -3.14
C ALA A 42 37.71 12.84 -2.86
N LEU A 43 37.38 13.35 -1.68
CA LEU A 43 36.00 13.60 -1.25
C LEU A 43 35.80 15.08 -0.96
N ASP A 44 34.67 15.61 -1.40
CA ASP A 44 34.25 16.99 -1.19
C ASP A 44 32.79 16.97 -0.70
N PHE A 45 32.52 17.65 0.41
CA PHE A 45 31.23 17.62 1.10
C PHE A 45 30.66 19.02 1.22
N GLU A 46 29.37 19.16 0.93
CA GLU A 46 28.57 20.34 1.23
C GLU A 46 27.38 19.93 2.09
N PHE A 47 26.99 20.74 3.07
CA PHE A 47 25.83 20.48 3.92
C PHE A 47 24.79 21.58 3.73
N LEU A 48 23.55 21.18 3.43
CA LEU A 48 22.46 22.11 3.16
C LEU A 48 21.45 22.14 4.33
N PRO A 49 21.46 23.19 5.16
CA PRO A 49 20.53 23.34 6.28
C PRO A 49 19.17 23.93 5.85
N PHE A 50 18.13 23.63 6.64
CA PHE A 50 16.77 24.12 6.43
C PHE A 50 16.15 24.80 7.66
N ASP A 51 16.85 24.83 8.79
CA ASP A 51 16.33 25.22 10.10
C ASP A 51 15.66 26.59 10.09
N ASP A 52 16.26 27.57 9.40
CA ASP A 52 15.72 28.92 9.23
C ASP A 52 14.34 28.96 8.54
N LEU A 53 14.05 28.01 7.65
CA LEU A 53 12.74 27.94 6.98
C LEU A 53 11.63 27.43 7.90
N PHE A 54 11.98 26.77 9.00
CA PHE A 54 11.03 26.21 9.97
C PHE A 54 10.88 27.09 11.21
N GLN A 55 11.83 27.99 11.47
CA GLN A 55 11.80 28.94 12.60
C GLN A 55 10.72 30.04 12.49
N HIS A 56 10.21 30.33 11.29
CA HIS A 56 9.32 31.49 11.04
C HIS A 56 7.82 31.21 11.21
N ALA A 57 7.41 29.96 11.32
CA ALA A 57 6.06 29.60 11.71
C ALA A 57 6.13 29.05 13.14
N PRO A 58 5.15 29.33 14.02
CA PRO A 58 5.12 28.60 15.27
C PRO A 58 5.03 27.11 14.91
N LEU A 59 6.01 26.32 15.35
CA LEU A 59 5.88 24.87 15.50
C LEU A 59 4.86 24.65 16.61
N ASP A 60 3.63 25.05 16.35
CA ASP A 60 2.50 24.94 17.25
C ASP A 60 1.76 23.66 16.84
N PRO A 61 1.88 22.59 17.64
CA PRO A 61 1.12 21.37 17.40
C PRO A 61 -0.38 21.61 17.39
N ALA A 62 -0.90 22.73 17.93
CA ALA A 62 -2.32 23.06 17.80
C ALA A 62 -2.68 23.53 16.38
N THR A 63 -1.82 24.31 15.72
CA THR A 63 -1.99 24.75 14.32
C THR A 63 -1.95 23.57 13.34
N TYR A 64 -1.09 22.57 13.61
CA TYR A 64 -0.95 21.35 12.80
C TYR A 64 -1.57 20.10 13.44
N ALA A 65 -2.47 20.27 14.40
CA ALA A 65 -2.97 19.17 15.25
C ALA A 65 -3.51 17.99 14.45
N ASP A 66 -4.33 18.27 13.43
CA ASP A 66 -4.93 17.22 12.60
C ASP A 66 -3.90 16.50 11.72
N ALA A 67 -2.90 17.22 11.22
CA ALA A 67 -1.83 16.66 10.40
C ALA A 67 -0.88 15.82 11.26
N PHE A 68 -0.49 16.34 12.42
CA PHE A 68 0.29 15.64 13.43
C PHE A 68 -0.39 14.36 13.92
N ALA A 69 -1.69 14.46 14.26
CA ALA A 69 -2.54 13.34 14.61
C ALA A 69 -2.51 12.22 13.54
N LYS A 70 -2.76 12.58 12.28
CA LYS A 70 -2.75 11.63 11.17
C LYS A 70 -1.38 10.96 10.96
N LEU A 71 -0.29 11.70 11.12
CA LEU A 71 1.06 11.17 11.04
C LEU A 71 1.31 10.13 12.15
N LEU A 72 0.94 10.44 13.40
CA LEU A 72 1.07 9.47 14.50
C LEU A 72 0.22 8.22 14.29
N ALA A 73 -1.02 8.37 13.80
CA ALA A 73 -1.88 7.25 13.47
C ALA A 73 -1.29 6.36 12.35
N SER A 74 -0.45 6.92 11.47
CA SER A 74 0.29 6.14 10.46
C SER A 74 1.44 5.33 11.07
N GLY A 75 2.11 5.85 12.11
CA GLY A 75 3.22 5.18 12.79
C GLY A 75 2.82 3.90 13.53
N VAL A 76 1.58 3.83 14.04
CA VAL A 76 1.01 2.63 14.69
C VAL A 76 0.92 1.43 13.75
N VAL A 77 0.83 1.67 12.43
CA VAL A 77 0.74 0.61 11.41
C VAL A 77 2.13 0.10 10.98
N HIS A 78 3.18 0.90 11.16
CA HIS A 78 4.54 0.63 10.66
C HIS A 78 5.56 0.33 11.78
N GLY A 79 5.12 -0.29 12.89
CA GLY A 79 6.04 -0.82 13.90
C GLY A 79 6.46 0.12 15.03
N ILE A 80 6.01 1.38 15.05
CA ILE A 80 6.26 2.30 16.19
C ILE A 80 5.38 1.95 17.41
N ALA A 81 4.47 0.97 17.26
CA ALA A 81 3.51 0.53 18.28
C ALA A 81 4.15 0.25 19.65
N ASP A 82 5.37 -0.29 19.69
CA ASP A 82 6.07 -0.65 20.93
C ASP A 82 6.56 0.56 21.74
N LEU A 83 6.67 1.74 21.11
CA LEU A 83 6.97 3.02 21.78
C LEU A 83 5.71 3.74 22.27
N PHE A 84 4.53 3.29 21.86
CA PHE A 84 3.28 3.72 22.45
C PHE A 84 2.95 2.71 23.56
N PRO A 85 3.28 2.96 24.84
CA PRO A 85 2.56 2.26 25.91
C PRO A 85 1.05 2.48 25.70
N LYS A 86 0.18 1.84 26.49
CA LYS A 86 -1.28 2.10 26.47
C LYS A 86 -1.57 3.58 26.82
N THR A 87 -1.28 4.52 25.91
CA THR A 87 -1.14 5.96 26.15
C THR A 87 -2.51 6.60 26.13
N ARG A 88 -2.72 7.53 27.06
CA ARG A 88 -3.97 8.26 27.24
C ARG A 88 -4.03 9.56 26.42
N GLY A 89 -3.03 9.85 25.56
CA GLY A 89 -3.12 10.94 24.58
C GLY A 89 -1.80 11.34 23.90
N LEU A 90 -1.90 12.34 23.00
CA LEU A 90 -0.82 12.92 22.18
C LEU A 90 0.35 13.54 22.97
N LEU A 91 0.16 13.80 24.28
CA LEU A 91 1.13 14.46 25.16
C LEU A 91 2.13 13.50 25.82
N ASP A 92 1.89 12.18 25.76
CA ASP A 92 2.73 11.16 26.41
C ASP A 92 3.97 10.77 25.59
N LEU A 93 4.16 11.36 24.40
CA LEU A 93 5.28 11.05 23.50
C LEU A 93 6.58 11.77 23.89
N PRO A 94 7.76 11.15 23.68
CA PRO A 94 9.06 11.82 23.79
C PRO A 94 9.11 13.12 22.98
N ASP A 95 9.68 14.18 23.57
CA ASP A 95 9.69 15.52 22.97
C ASP A 95 10.35 15.55 21.58
N GLN A 96 11.39 14.72 21.36
CA GLN A 96 12.06 14.60 20.07
C GLN A 96 11.18 14.02 18.96
N ILE A 97 10.34 13.02 19.28
CA ILE A 97 9.37 12.45 18.33
C ILE A 97 8.29 13.49 18.02
N ARG A 98 7.79 14.19 19.04
CA ARG A 98 6.79 15.25 18.89
C ARG A 98 7.29 16.37 17.98
N TRP A 99 8.53 16.80 18.17
CA TRP A 99 9.16 17.83 17.34
C TRP A 99 9.29 17.36 15.88
N THR A 100 9.81 16.16 15.67
CA THR A 100 10.03 15.62 14.32
C THR A 100 8.72 15.40 13.56
N ALA A 101 7.71 14.83 14.21
CA ALA A 101 6.38 14.71 13.64
C ALA A 101 5.75 16.08 13.35
N GLY A 102 5.97 17.08 14.20
CA GLY A 102 5.53 18.46 13.98
C GLY A 102 6.09 19.06 12.69
N MET A 103 7.39 18.89 12.45
CA MET A 103 8.05 19.39 11.23
C MET A 103 7.58 18.67 9.97
N ILE A 104 7.43 17.35 10.01
CA ILE A 104 6.90 16.57 8.88
C ILE A 104 5.45 17.01 8.57
N ALA A 105 4.63 17.19 9.61
CA ALA A 105 3.25 17.64 9.48
C ALA A 105 3.15 19.05 8.91
N GLN A 106 4.00 19.97 9.37
CA GLN A 106 4.11 21.34 8.85
C GLN A 106 4.50 21.32 7.37
N TRP A 107 5.59 20.63 7.02
CA TRP A 107 6.06 20.52 5.64
C TRP A 107 5.00 19.90 4.72
N ALA A 108 4.32 18.83 5.15
CA ALA A 108 3.25 18.19 4.38
C ALA A 108 2.03 19.12 4.20
N SER A 109 1.78 20.03 5.13
CA SER A 109 0.61 20.91 5.13
C SER A 109 0.84 22.22 4.37
N GLU A 110 2.05 22.78 4.40
CA GLU A 110 2.37 24.11 3.85
C GLU A 110 2.98 24.09 2.44
N ASP A 111 2.20 24.47 1.41
CA ASP A 111 2.68 24.56 0.03
C ASP A 111 3.86 25.56 -0.13
N ALA A 112 3.85 26.66 0.64
CA ALA A 112 4.88 27.70 0.60
C ALA A 112 6.23 27.20 1.14
N LEU A 113 6.21 26.48 2.27
CA LEU A 113 7.40 25.86 2.86
C LEU A 113 7.99 24.80 1.94
N ARG A 114 7.15 23.95 1.31
CA ARG A 114 7.63 23.01 0.29
C ARG A 114 8.25 23.73 -0.90
N ALA A 115 7.66 24.83 -1.35
CA ALA A 115 8.25 25.63 -2.42
C ALA A 115 9.59 26.27 -2.03
N ALA A 116 9.73 26.75 -0.79
CA ALA A 116 10.96 27.34 -0.28
C ALA A 116 12.09 26.30 -0.16
N THR A 117 11.81 25.16 0.46
CA THR A 117 12.76 24.04 0.60
C THR A 117 13.22 23.52 -0.77
N ARG A 118 12.31 23.35 -1.74
CA ARG A 118 12.67 23.00 -3.14
C ARG A 118 13.59 24.04 -3.78
N ARG A 119 13.27 25.34 -3.65
CA ARG A 119 14.12 26.41 -4.23
C ARG A 119 15.53 26.38 -3.66
N ARG A 120 15.69 26.09 -2.37
CA ARG A 120 17.01 26.00 -1.73
C ARG A 120 17.83 24.83 -2.30
N VAL A 121 17.24 23.64 -2.41
CA VAL A 121 17.93 22.48 -3.03
C VAL A 121 18.33 22.79 -4.48
N LEU A 122 17.43 23.39 -5.25
CA LEU A 122 17.72 23.76 -6.65
C LEU A 122 18.82 24.82 -6.77
N GLY A 123 18.83 25.81 -5.87
CA GLY A 123 19.88 26.83 -5.82
C GLY A 123 21.25 26.21 -5.57
N GLU A 124 21.35 25.29 -4.62
CA GLU A 124 22.59 24.59 -4.30
C GLU A 124 23.10 23.74 -5.48
N LEU A 125 22.21 22.94 -6.06
CA LEU A 125 22.55 22.09 -7.21
C LEU A 125 22.88 22.89 -8.48
N ALA A 126 22.45 24.15 -8.57
CA ALA A 126 22.84 25.06 -9.65
C ALA A 126 24.19 25.74 -9.40
N ALA A 127 24.57 25.94 -8.13
CA ALA A 127 25.81 26.60 -7.76
C ALA A 127 27.05 25.72 -7.96
N LYS A 128 26.91 24.40 -7.71
CA LYS A 128 28.03 23.45 -7.75
C LYS A 128 27.58 22.08 -8.27
N PRO A 129 28.38 21.40 -9.11
CA PRO A 129 28.05 20.05 -9.56
C PRO A 129 28.36 19.01 -8.47
N TYR A 130 27.36 18.19 -8.16
CA TYR A 130 27.48 17.04 -7.23
C TYR A 130 27.35 15.70 -7.97
N ASP A 131 28.04 14.67 -7.46
CA ASP A 131 27.93 13.29 -7.95
C ASP A 131 26.90 12.48 -7.15
N LEU A 132 26.74 12.84 -5.87
CA LEU A 132 25.86 12.17 -4.90
C LEU A 132 25.09 13.20 -4.09
N VAL A 133 23.80 12.96 -3.91
CA VAL A 133 22.99 13.64 -2.89
C VAL A 133 22.69 12.62 -1.78
N CYS A 134 23.13 12.89 -0.56
CA CYS A 134 22.84 12.11 0.65
C CYS A 134 21.75 12.82 1.45
N ALA A 135 20.55 12.27 1.50
CA ALA A 135 19.40 12.87 2.13
C ALA A 135 18.92 12.04 3.34
N HIS A 136 18.76 12.69 4.49
CA HIS A 136 18.32 12.05 5.73
C HIS A 136 16.98 12.61 6.20
N SER A 137 16.09 11.74 6.70
CA SER A 137 14.85 12.19 7.35
C SER A 137 14.00 13.08 6.46
N LEU A 138 13.49 14.21 6.98
CA LEU A 138 12.76 15.22 6.19
C LEU A 138 13.55 15.71 4.96
N GLY A 139 14.88 15.64 4.97
CA GLY A 139 15.73 15.97 3.84
C GLY A 139 15.50 15.02 2.66
N SER A 140 15.18 13.75 2.94
CA SER A 140 14.76 12.78 1.92
C SER A 140 13.45 13.19 1.26
N LEU A 141 12.46 13.65 2.04
CA LEU A 141 11.17 14.13 1.51
C LEU A 141 11.36 15.38 0.65
N ILE A 142 12.14 16.35 1.13
CA ILE A 142 12.48 17.58 0.41
C ILE A 142 13.17 17.23 -0.92
N CYS A 143 14.19 16.37 -0.89
CA CYS A 143 14.90 15.93 -2.09
C CYS A 143 13.98 15.22 -3.07
N TYR A 144 13.18 14.25 -2.61
CA TYR A 144 12.26 13.52 -3.46
C TYR A 144 11.21 14.45 -4.11
N ASP A 145 10.58 15.35 -3.33
CA ASP A 145 9.64 16.36 -3.87
C ASP A 145 10.33 17.29 -4.89
N THR A 146 11.56 17.71 -4.62
CA THR A 146 12.36 18.54 -5.53
C THR A 146 12.62 17.82 -6.85
N PHE A 147 13.15 16.61 -6.79
CA PHE A 147 13.62 15.88 -7.97
C PHE A 147 12.46 15.31 -8.79
N ARG A 148 11.34 14.95 -8.15
CA ARG A 148 10.14 14.56 -8.90
C ARG A 148 9.55 15.69 -9.71
N ARG A 149 9.61 16.93 -9.21
CA ARG A 149 9.11 18.11 -9.94
C ARG A 149 10.14 18.66 -10.92
N ASN A 150 11.41 18.28 -10.80
CA ASN A 150 12.52 18.75 -11.62
C ASN A 150 13.41 17.56 -12.07
N PRO A 151 12.90 16.65 -12.92
CA PRO A 151 13.56 15.36 -13.20
C PRO A 151 15.00 15.50 -13.68
N GLY A 152 15.29 16.43 -14.58
CA GLY A 152 16.63 16.57 -15.17
C GLY A 152 17.75 17.01 -14.21
N VAL A 153 17.41 17.46 -12.99
CA VAL A 153 18.40 17.91 -11.99
C VAL A 153 19.26 16.76 -11.46
N MET A 154 18.71 15.54 -11.42
CA MET A 154 19.41 14.35 -10.93
C MET A 154 20.08 13.53 -12.03
N ALA A 155 20.00 13.97 -13.30
CA ALA A 155 20.58 13.26 -14.43
C ALA A 155 22.08 13.00 -14.20
N GLY A 156 22.48 11.73 -14.23
CA GLY A 156 23.86 11.29 -13.99
C GLY A 156 24.29 11.23 -12.52
N LYS A 157 23.51 11.77 -11.57
CA LYS A 157 23.81 11.80 -10.14
C LYS A 157 23.22 10.58 -9.42
N ALA A 158 23.81 10.19 -8.30
CA ALA A 158 23.20 9.23 -7.39
C ALA A 158 22.41 9.94 -6.28
N LEU A 159 21.35 9.29 -5.79
CA LEU A 159 20.64 9.68 -4.58
C LEU A 159 20.78 8.57 -3.54
N LEU A 160 21.13 8.93 -2.32
CA LEU A 160 21.06 8.08 -1.15
C LEU A 160 20.05 8.67 -0.17
N THR A 161 18.95 7.96 0.11
CA THR A 161 17.96 8.34 1.13
C THR A 161 18.00 7.34 2.28
N PHE A 162 17.88 7.82 3.52
CA PHE A 162 17.89 6.98 4.72
C PHE A 162 17.17 7.69 5.87
N GLY A 163 16.74 6.94 6.89
CA GLY A 163 15.81 7.45 7.90
C GLY A 163 14.56 8.08 7.26
N SER A 164 14.12 7.57 6.11
CA SER A 164 13.29 8.35 5.20
C SER A 164 11.80 8.04 5.38
N GLN A 165 10.98 9.09 5.42
CA GLN A 165 9.52 8.96 5.50
C GLN A 165 8.84 8.89 4.13
N ILE A 166 9.58 8.81 3.00
CA ILE A 166 8.99 8.85 1.64
C ILE A 166 7.89 7.78 1.46
N GLY A 167 8.11 6.58 2.02
CA GLY A 167 7.15 5.47 1.98
C GLY A 167 5.89 5.68 2.83
N ASN A 168 5.92 6.60 3.79
CA ASN A 168 4.88 6.71 4.80
C ASN A 168 3.54 7.18 4.18
N PRO A 169 2.41 6.48 4.42
CA PRO A 169 1.10 6.81 3.86
C PRO A 169 0.65 8.25 4.10
N PHE A 170 0.99 8.84 5.26
CA PHE A 170 0.63 10.22 5.59
C PHE A 170 1.22 11.23 4.60
N VAL A 171 2.51 11.08 4.25
CA VAL A 171 3.16 12.01 3.31
C VAL A 171 2.91 11.64 1.85
N ARG A 172 2.53 10.39 1.56
CA ARG A 172 2.20 9.96 0.19
C ARG A 172 1.05 10.76 -0.42
N ASP A 173 0.15 11.32 0.38
CA ASP A 173 -0.89 12.24 -0.11
C ASP A 173 -0.31 13.49 -0.80
N VAL A 174 0.84 13.99 -0.33
CA VAL A 174 1.57 15.10 -0.98
C VAL A 174 1.97 14.74 -2.41
N PHE A 175 2.18 13.45 -2.67
CA PHE A 175 2.53 12.89 -3.97
C PHE A 175 1.34 12.21 -4.65
N ALA A 176 0.10 12.63 -4.32
CA ALA A 176 -1.13 12.06 -4.85
C ALA A 176 -1.20 10.52 -4.74
N GLY A 177 -0.70 9.99 -3.61
CA GLY A 177 -0.80 8.59 -3.21
C GLY A 177 0.21 7.64 -3.86
N ARG A 178 1.14 8.12 -4.71
CA ARG A 178 2.07 7.25 -5.44
C ARG A 178 3.50 7.77 -5.42
N ILE A 179 4.44 6.82 -5.36
CA ILE A 179 5.87 7.08 -5.46
C ILE A 179 6.31 6.58 -6.84
N GLU A 180 7.15 7.34 -7.51
CA GLU A 180 7.64 7.03 -8.86
C GLU A 180 9.17 7.13 -8.87
N PRO A 181 9.83 6.43 -9.81
CA PRO A 181 11.28 6.52 -9.94
C PRO A 181 11.75 7.94 -10.24
N LEU A 182 12.98 8.23 -9.83
CA LEU A 182 13.67 9.48 -10.13
C LEU A 182 14.54 9.32 -11.37
N ASP A 183 14.80 10.41 -12.09
CA ASP A 183 15.77 10.45 -13.20
C ASP A 183 17.21 10.60 -12.66
N ALA A 184 17.57 9.71 -11.74
CA ALA A 184 18.89 9.58 -11.16
C ALA A 184 19.63 8.40 -11.79
N ARG A 185 20.97 8.44 -11.81
CA ARG A 185 21.82 7.30 -12.19
C ARG A 185 21.50 6.07 -11.35
N MET A 186 21.35 6.28 -10.05
CA MET A 186 20.84 5.30 -9.08
C MET A 186 20.20 6.04 -7.91
N TRP A 187 19.11 5.49 -7.39
CA TRP A 187 18.55 5.83 -6.09
C TRP A 187 18.71 4.63 -5.14
N TYR A 188 19.54 4.82 -4.12
CA TYR A 188 19.70 3.90 -3.00
C TYR A 188 18.82 4.36 -1.83
N HIS A 189 18.04 3.46 -1.27
CA HIS A 189 17.22 3.71 -0.09
C HIS A 189 17.63 2.76 1.02
N LEU A 190 18.16 3.28 2.13
CA LEU A 190 18.46 2.47 3.31
C LEU A 190 17.25 2.49 4.22
N TYR A 191 16.76 1.30 4.59
CA TYR A 191 15.58 1.13 5.42
C TYR A 191 15.92 0.32 6.67
N ASN A 192 15.67 0.90 7.84
CA ASN A 192 15.72 0.23 9.12
C ASN A 192 14.27 0.08 9.65
N PRO A 193 13.75 -1.15 9.81
CA PRO A 193 12.40 -1.34 10.36
C PRO A 193 12.27 -0.86 11.81
N GLU A 194 13.39 -0.76 12.54
CA GLU A 194 13.42 -0.30 13.93
C GLU A 194 13.59 1.23 14.06
N ASP A 195 13.59 1.99 12.96
CA ASP A 195 13.72 3.45 13.00
C ASP A 195 12.37 4.12 13.26
N HIS A 196 12.27 4.76 14.42
CA HIS A 196 11.02 5.24 14.99
C HIS A 196 10.57 6.62 14.49
N VAL A 197 11.27 7.19 13.51
CA VAL A 197 10.92 8.52 12.94
C VAL A 197 10.04 8.36 11.71
N PHE A 198 8.98 7.55 11.84
CA PHE A 198 7.96 7.33 10.81
C PHE A 198 8.49 6.83 9.48
N THR A 199 9.62 6.11 9.52
CA THR A 199 10.19 5.49 8.32
C THR A 199 9.25 4.41 7.79
N ALA A 200 9.30 4.20 6.48
CA ALA A 200 8.51 3.18 5.82
C ALA A 200 9.19 2.77 4.53
N GLU A 201 9.05 1.49 4.18
CA GLU A 201 9.54 0.93 2.92
C GLU A 201 9.08 1.75 1.71
N VAL A 202 9.99 1.95 0.76
CA VAL A 202 9.70 2.49 -0.54
C VAL A 202 9.55 1.33 -1.52
N ARG A 203 8.34 0.77 -1.55
CA ARG A 203 7.96 -0.31 -2.48
C ARG A 203 7.91 0.20 -3.91
N LEU A 204 9.04 0.13 -4.61
CA LEU A 204 9.21 0.62 -5.97
C LEU A 204 10.00 -0.38 -6.82
N THR A 205 9.47 -0.75 -7.98
CA THR A 205 10.19 -1.57 -8.96
C THR A 205 10.72 -0.69 -10.07
N ALA A 206 12.03 -0.43 -10.06
CA ALA A 206 12.70 0.33 -11.11
C ALA A 206 14.15 -0.13 -11.28
N PRO A 207 14.71 -0.09 -12.51
CA PRO A 207 16.09 -0.52 -12.76
C PRO A 207 17.12 0.38 -12.07
N ASN A 208 16.76 1.63 -11.79
CA ASN A 208 17.60 2.63 -11.14
C ASN A 208 17.21 2.91 -9.68
N PHE A 209 16.55 1.95 -9.02
CA PHE A 209 16.20 2.02 -7.60
C PHE A 209 16.60 0.73 -6.89
N ILE A 210 17.08 0.84 -5.66
CA ILE A 210 17.25 -0.30 -4.76
C ILE A 210 16.98 0.11 -3.33
N GLU A 211 16.14 -0.67 -2.65
CA GLU A 211 15.99 -0.64 -1.21
C GLU A 211 16.95 -1.64 -0.57
N ILE A 212 17.62 -1.20 0.50
CA ILE A 212 18.65 -1.95 1.21
C ILE A 212 18.25 -1.98 2.68
N PHE A 213 17.95 -3.17 3.18
CA PHE A 213 17.70 -3.37 4.60
C PHE A 213 18.98 -3.11 5.41
N THR A 214 18.87 -2.21 6.37
CA THR A 214 19.92 -1.82 7.32
C THR A 214 19.34 -1.88 8.72
N GLU A 215 19.00 -3.08 9.16
CA GLU A 215 18.42 -3.33 10.48
C GLU A 215 19.45 -3.07 11.57
N PHE A 216 19.12 -2.19 12.51
CA PHE A 216 19.89 -1.98 13.72
C PHE A 216 19.01 -1.47 14.84
N ASP A 217 19.39 -1.76 16.08
CA ASP A 217 18.81 -1.19 17.30
C ASP A 217 19.96 -0.58 18.12
N LYS A 218 20.01 0.76 18.15
CA LYS A 218 21.08 1.50 18.82
C LYS A 218 20.77 1.61 20.31
N PRO A 219 21.65 1.07 21.19
CA PRO A 219 21.41 1.10 22.62
C PRO A 219 21.23 2.52 23.16
N ASN A 220 20.16 2.73 23.92
CA ASN A 220 19.79 4.02 24.53
C ASN A 220 19.47 5.15 23.54
N ASP A 221 19.15 4.83 22.29
CA ASP A 221 18.62 5.80 21.31
C ASP A 221 17.12 5.56 21.11
N ILE A 222 16.29 6.45 21.66
CA ILE A 222 14.83 6.34 21.61
C ILE A 222 14.30 6.48 20.18
N LEU A 223 14.99 7.21 19.32
CA LEU A 223 14.56 7.39 17.92
C LEU A 223 15.09 6.28 17.02
N ASN A 224 16.24 5.71 17.38
CA ASN A 224 16.97 4.76 16.55
C ASN A 224 17.19 5.27 15.11
N HIS A 225 17.48 6.58 15.01
CA HIS A 225 17.44 7.39 13.78
C HIS A 225 18.82 8.01 13.47
N ASP A 226 19.89 7.29 13.78
CA ASP A 226 21.27 7.78 13.66
C ASP A 226 21.84 7.50 12.25
N PRO A 227 22.18 8.53 11.46
CA PRO A 227 22.83 8.42 10.15
C PRO A 227 24.07 7.53 10.12
N VAL A 228 24.90 7.57 11.15
CA VAL A 228 26.19 6.87 11.19
C VAL A 228 25.98 5.36 11.22
N TRP A 229 24.92 4.89 11.88
CA TRP A 229 24.56 3.48 11.91
C TRP A 229 24.08 2.97 10.55
N TYR A 230 23.31 3.79 9.83
CA TYR A 230 22.96 3.51 8.44
C TYR A 230 24.20 3.37 7.55
N PHE A 231 25.14 4.30 7.65
CA PHE A 231 26.35 4.31 6.82
C PHE A 231 27.26 3.12 7.09
N ASN A 232 27.51 2.82 8.36
CA ASN A 232 28.42 1.76 8.80
C ASN A 232 27.82 0.35 8.67
N HIS A 233 26.53 0.24 8.35
CA HIS A 233 25.90 -1.06 8.16
C HIS A 233 26.55 -1.84 7.01
N ALA A 234 26.80 -3.13 7.21
CA ALA A 234 27.53 -3.96 6.25
C ALA A 234 26.88 -3.95 4.84
N ASN A 235 25.54 -3.93 4.78
CA ASN A 235 24.83 -3.86 3.51
C ASN A 235 25.04 -2.51 2.78
N ALA A 236 25.12 -1.39 3.49
CA ALA A 236 25.42 -0.09 2.90
C ALA A 236 26.86 -0.08 2.37
N GLY A 237 27.82 -0.58 3.16
CA GLY A 237 29.21 -0.78 2.75
C GLY A 237 29.39 -1.61 1.48
N ASN A 238 28.74 -2.78 1.44
CA ASN A 238 28.87 -3.74 0.34
C ASN A 238 28.11 -3.34 -0.93
N ARG A 239 27.10 -2.47 -0.82
CA ARG A 239 26.26 -2.10 -1.96
C ARG A 239 26.41 -0.64 -2.38
N VAL A 240 26.22 0.30 -1.47
CA VAL A 240 26.21 1.74 -1.78
C VAL A 240 27.64 2.24 -1.94
N TRP A 241 28.46 2.08 -0.90
CA TRP A 241 29.82 2.62 -0.88
C TRP A 241 30.73 1.90 -1.89
N PHE A 242 30.54 0.60 -2.05
CA PHE A 242 31.19 -0.17 -3.13
C PHE A 242 30.87 0.41 -4.52
N ASP A 243 29.59 0.57 -4.86
CA ASP A 243 29.17 1.09 -6.17
C ASP A 243 29.67 2.52 -6.42
N LEU A 244 29.60 3.38 -5.39
CA LEU A 244 29.98 4.79 -5.49
C LEU A 244 31.50 5.01 -5.56
N SER A 245 32.30 4.13 -4.96
CA SER A 245 33.76 4.18 -5.04
C SER A 245 34.31 3.97 -6.46
N GLY A 246 33.51 3.35 -7.34
CA GLY A 246 33.95 2.88 -8.66
C GLY A 246 34.87 1.66 -8.59
N ALA A 247 34.95 0.97 -7.45
CA ALA A 247 35.65 -0.31 -7.36
C ALA A 247 35.05 -1.32 -8.35
N ARG A 248 35.90 -2.16 -8.96
CA ARG A 248 35.44 -3.21 -9.86
C ARG A 248 35.26 -4.51 -9.08
N PRO A 249 34.11 -5.20 -9.20
CA PRO A 249 33.96 -6.51 -8.58
C PRO A 249 34.93 -7.50 -9.21
N ALA A 250 35.38 -8.49 -8.41
CA ALA A 250 36.15 -9.61 -8.93
C ALA A 250 35.35 -10.31 -10.05
N ARG A 251 36.00 -10.63 -11.18
CA ARG A 251 35.33 -11.17 -12.38
C ARG A 251 34.49 -12.43 -12.11
N ALA A 252 34.85 -13.24 -11.12
CA ALA A 252 34.11 -14.44 -10.72
C ALA A 252 32.72 -14.12 -10.13
N LEU A 253 32.63 -13.10 -9.26
CA LEU A 253 31.39 -12.69 -8.60
C LEU A 253 30.32 -12.20 -9.59
N VAL A 254 30.74 -11.50 -10.65
CA VAL A 254 29.85 -10.97 -11.71
C VAL A 254 29.23 -12.10 -12.54
N ARG A 255 29.95 -13.21 -12.73
CA ARG A 255 29.47 -14.34 -13.52
C ARG A 255 28.41 -15.14 -12.76
N ASP A 256 28.60 -15.33 -11.46
CA ASP A 256 27.64 -16.04 -10.59
C ASP A 256 26.36 -15.23 -10.34
N LEU A 257 26.45 -13.90 -10.20
CA LEU A 257 25.28 -13.02 -10.07
C LEU A 257 24.42 -12.97 -11.35
N LYS A 258 25.06 -12.97 -12.54
CA LYS A 258 24.32 -13.08 -13.81
C LYS A 258 23.67 -14.46 -13.97
N ALA A 259 24.35 -15.53 -13.55
CA ALA A 259 23.78 -16.87 -13.60
C ALA A 259 22.55 -17.01 -12.68
N THR A 260 22.58 -16.45 -11.47
CA THR A 260 21.45 -16.44 -10.53
C THR A 260 20.30 -15.52 -10.97
N GLN A 261 20.58 -14.35 -11.54
CA GLN A 261 19.54 -13.47 -12.11
C GLN A 261 18.83 -14.07 -13.33
N THR A 262 19.54 -14.89 -14.13
CA THR A 262 18.95 -15.54 -15.32
C THR A 262 18.09 -16.76 -14.96
N LEU A 263 18.25 -17.32 -13.75
CA LEU A 263 17.53 -18.52 -13.30
C LEU A 263 16.21 -18.22 -12.56
N ALA A 264 15.98 -16.99 -12.11
CA ALA A 264 14.74 -16.59 -11.47
C ALA A 264 13.68 -16.23 -12.52
N ALA A 265 13.12 -17.22 -13.20
CA ALA A 265 11.90 -17.02 -13.99
C ALA A 265 10.77 -16.58 -13.03
N ARG A 266 10.42 -15.29 -13.08
CA ARG A 266 9.39 -14.70 -12.24
C ARG A 266 8.03 -15.15 -12.74
N PRO A 267 7.12 -15.64 -11.87
CA PRO A 267 5.84 -16.13 -12.35
C PRO A 267 4.98 -14.96 -12.85
N GLU A 268 4.68 -14.99 -14.15
CA GLU A 268 3.77 -14.03 -14.80
C GLU A 268 2.38 -14.05 -14.15
N ARG A 269 1.98 -15.18 -13.56
CA ARG A 269 0.67 -15.40 -12.94
C ARG A 269 0.78 -15.88 -11.50
N ARG A 270 -0.01 -15.28 -10.60
CA ARG A 270 -0.27 -15.80 -9.25
C ARG A 270 -1.73 -15.59 -8.87
N ALA A 271 -2.29 -16.53 -8.13
CA ALA A 271 -3.62 -16.43 -7.56
C ALA A 271 -3.61 -16.87 -6.10
N LEU A 272 -4.33 -16.14 -5.25
CA LEU A 272 -4.59 -16.49 -3.87
C LEU A 272 -6.09 -16.63 -3.68
N LEU A 273 -6.54 -17.80 -3.21
CA LEU A 273 -7.93 -18.10 -2.95
C LEU A 273 -8.13 -18.42 -1.46
N ILE A 274 -9.06 -17.72 -0.82
CA ILE A 274 -9.30 -17.79 0.62
C ILE A 274 -10.77 -18.20 0.81
N GLY A 275 -11.01 -19.23 1.62
CA GLY A 275 -12.36 -19.72 1.91
C GLY A 275 -12.51 -20.05 3.40
N ILE A 276 -13.49 -19.48 4.09
CA ILE A 276 -13.68 -19.70 5.52
C ILE A 276 -15.13 -20.10 5.77
N ASN A 277 -15.33 -21.32 6.25
CA ASN A 277 -16.60 -21.89 6.67
C ASN A 277 -16.66 -22.05 8.18
N ALA A 278 -15.61 -22.63 8.76
CA ALA A 278 -15.59 -23.14 10.12
C ALA A 278 -15.27 -22.04 11.16
N TYR A 279 -15.89 -20.87 11.07
CA TYR A 279 -15.68 -19.81 12.05
C TYR A 279 -15.86 -20.32 13.50
N PRO A 280 -15.02 -19.86 14.45
CA PRO A 280 -15.03 -20.38 15.82
C PRO A 280 -16.40 -20.27 16.50
N VAL A 281 -17.08 -19.13 16.30
CA VAL A 281 -18.44 -18.89 16.78
C VAL A 281 -19.43 -19.69 15.93
N PRO A 282 -20.18 -20.66 16.49
CA PRO A 282 -21.05 -21.53 15.71
C PRO A 282 -22.12 -20.79 14.88
N ALA A 283 -22.64 -19.67 15.39
CA ALA A 283 -23.61 -18.84 14.69
C ALA A 283 -23.06 -18.17 13.42
N ASN A 284 -21.74 -18.02 13.32
CA ASN A 284 -21.06 -17.41 12.18
C ASN A 284 -20.54 -18.47 11.19
N ARG A 285 -20.93 -19.74 11.32
CA ARG A 285 -20.44 -20.78 10.41
C ARG A 285 -21.16 -20.72 9.06
N LEU A 286 -20.37 -20.85 8.00
CA LEU A 286 -20.82 -20.92 6.61
C LEU A 286 -20.59 -22.33 6.05
N GLU A 287 -21.21 -22.65 4.92
CA GLU A 287 -21.13 -23.97 4.27
C GLU A 287 -20.49 -23.91 2.86
N GLY A 288 -20.56 -22.77 2.18
CA GLY A 288 -20.23 -22.64 0.77
C GLY A 288 -18.83 -22.14 0.44
N CYS A 289 -18.12 -21.49 1.36
CA CYS A 289 -16.89 -20.75 1.05
C CYS A 289 -15.74 -21.64 0.56
N VAL A 290 -15.59 -22.83 1.15
CA VAL A 290 -14.57 -23.79 0.70
C VAL A 290 -14.89 -24.29 -0.70
N ASN A 291 -16.17 -24.56 -1.00
CA ASN A 291 -16.61 -24.99 -2.33
C ASN A 291 -16.44 -23.86 -3.37
N ASP A 292 -16.67 -22.61 -2.98
CA ASP A 292 -16.43 -21.42 -3.80
C ASP A 292 -14.97 -21.32 -4.24
N VAL A 293 -14.02 -21.58 -3.33
CA VAL A 293 -12.59 -21.62 -3.67
C VAL A 293 -12.26 -22.74 -4.66
N PHE A 294 -12.79 -23.95 -4.47
CA PHE A 294 -12.58 -25.04 -5.44
C PHE A 294 -13.18 -24.68 -6.81
N LEU A 295 -14.37 -24.09 -6.83
CA LEU A 295 -15.02 -23.62 -8.04
C LEU A 295 -14.17 -22.55 -8.73
N MET A 296 -13.71 -21.53 -8.01
CA MET A 296 -12.87 -20.48 -8.58
C MET A 296 -11.51 -21.01 -9.05
N SER A 297 -10.89 -21.92 -8.29
CA SER A 297 -9.65 -22.60 -8.70
C SER A 297 -9.82 -23.32 -10.04
N SER A 298 -10.94 -24.04 -10.22
CA SER A 298 -11.23 -24.71 -11.50
C SER A 298 -11.42 -23.71 -12.65
N VAL A 299 -12.12 -22.59 -12.41
CA VAL A 299 -12.29 -21.49 -13.39
C VAL A 299 -10.95 -20.88 -13.79
N LEU A 300 -10.04 -20.67 -12.83
CA LEU A 300 -8.70 -20.14 -13.10
C LEU A 300 -7.83 -21.12 -13.89
N GLN A 301 -7.89 -22.41 -13.58
CA GLN A 301 -7.17 -23.44 -14.33
C GLN A 301 -7.70 -23.60 -15.76
N GLU A 302 -9.01 -23.51 -15.96
CA GLU A 302 -9.64 -23.40 -17.28
C GLU A 302 -9.19 -22.14 -18.03
N SER A 303 -8.93 -21.05 -17.29
CA SER A 303 -8.38 -19.79 -17.79
C SER A 303 -6.88 -19.84 -18.10
N GLY A 304 -6.20 -20.92 -17.72
CA GLY A 304 -4.79 -21.15 -18.01
C GLY A 304 -3.82 -20.82 -16.87
N PHE A 305 -4.29 -20.63 -15.65
CA PHE A 305 -3.42 -20.70 -14.47
C PHE A 305 -2.96 -22.13 -14.25
N ARG A 306 -1.68 -22.34 -13.95
CA ARG A 306 -1.15 -23.63 -13.54
C ARG A 306 -1.48 -23.86 -12.06
N PRO A 307 -1.65 -25.12 -11.61
CA PRO A 307 -1.90 -25.40 -10.19
C PRO A 307 -0.86 -24.78 -9.25
N GLN A 308 0.41 -24.73 -9.66
CA GLN A 308 1.52 -24.16 -8.86
C GLN A 308 1.45 -22.63 -8.75
N GLU A 309 0.67 -21.98 -9.60
CA GLU A 309 0.44 -20.52 -9.57
C GLU A 309 -0.72 -20.14 -8.64
N ILE A 310 -1.42 -21.13 -8.06
CA ILE A 310 -2.58 -20.92 -7.20
C ILE A 310 -2.22 -21.37 -5.78
N ARG A 311 -2.29 -20.45 -4.82
CA ARG A 311 -2.27 -20.77 -3.38
C ARG A 311 -3.68 -20.69 -2.82
N VAL A 312 -4.00 -21.62 -1.93
CA VAL A 312 -5.27 -21.66 -1.21
C VAL A 312 -5.05 -21.62 0.29
N VAL A 313 -6.01 -21.08 1.03
CA VAL A 313 -6.03 -21.14 2.50
C VAL A 313 -7.47 -21.25 3.01
N PHE A 314 -7.67 -22.11 3.99
CA PHE A 314 -8.98 -22.50 4.49
C PHE A 314 -9.09 -22.38 6.00
N ASP A 315 -10.29 -22.02 6.47
CA ASP A 315 -10.75 -22.21 7.85
C ASP A 315 -9.71 -21.78 8.90
N GLU A 316 -9.39 -22.65 9.86
CA GLU A 316 -8.43 -22.41 10.96
C GLU A 316 -7.03 -21.95 10.52
N ARG A 317 -6.67 -22.20 9.25
CA ARG A 317 -5.39 -21.74 8.68
C ARG A 317 -5.49 -20.34 8.10
N ALA A 318 -6.70 -19.84 7.82
CA ALA A 318 -6.95 -18.50 7.33
C ALA A 318 -6.96 -17.47 8.48
N THR A 319 -5.92 -17.52 9.33
CA THR A 319 -5.64 -16.50 10.33
C THR A 319 -5.17 -15.20 9.67
N THR A 320 -5.25 -14.10 10.39
CA THR A 320 -4.84 -12.78 9.90
C THR A 320 -3.39 -12.79 9.42
N ALA A 321 -2.47 -13.33 10.23
CA ALA A 321 -1.06 -13.46 9.88
C ALA A 321 -0.83 -14.32 8.61
N ASN A 322 -1.53 -15.46 8.49
CA ASN A 322 -1.39 -16.35 7.35
C ASN A 322 -1.97 -15.76 6.06
N ILE A 323 -3.04 -14.96 6.15
CA ILE A 323 -3.60 -14.24 5.01
C ILE A 323 -2.62 -13.15 4.55
N LEU A 324 -2.05 -12.37 5.48
CA LEU A 324 -1.07 -11.32 5.17
C LEU A 324 0.21 -11.89 4.53
N GLU A 325 0.73 -13.01 5.03
CA GLU A 325 1.87 -13.73 4.40
C GLU A 325 1.56 -14.12 2.96
N ARG A 326 0.34 -14.59 2.69
CA ARG A 326 -0.05 -14.98 1.32
C ARG A 326 -0.31 -13.79 0.41
N LEU A 327 -0.83 -12.68 0.95
CA LEU A 327 -0.96 -11.42 0.22
C LEU A 327 0.41 -10.88 -0.16
N HIS A 328 1.39 -10.97 0.75
CA HIS A 328 2.78 -10.69 0.44
C HIS A 328 3.26 -11.55 -0.73
N TRP A 329 3.14 -12.88 -0.66
CA TRP A 329 3.51 -13.75 -1.79
C TRP A 329 2.76 -13.40 -3.10
N LEU A 330 1.48 -13.03 -3.03
CA LEU A 330 0.70 -12.70 -4.22
C LEU A 330 1.23 -11.43 -4.90
N LEU A 331 1.53 -10.40 -4.12
CA LEU A 331 1.77 -9.03 -4.60
C LEU A 331 3.22 -8.57 -4.48
N ASP A 332 4.11 -9.46 -4.03
CA ASP A 332 5.53 -9.23 -4.03
C ASP A 332 6.13 -9.32 -5.45
N ASN A 333 7.07 -8.41 -5.73
CA ASN A 333 7.86 -8.35 -6.97
C ASN A 333 7.02 -8.46 -8.26
N VAL A 334 5.91 -7.72 -8.32
CA VAL A 334 5.02 -7.69 -9.49
C VAL A 334 5.64 -6.87 -10.61
N GLU A 335 5.88 -7.52 -11.75
CA GLU A 335 6.41 -6.89 -12.96
C GLU A 335 5.30 -6.37 -13.88
N ASP A 336 5.72 -5.64 -14.91
CA ASP A 336 4.83 -5.20 -15.97
C ASP A 336 4.11 -6.38 -16.64
N GLY A 337 2.81 -6.21 -16.89
CA GLY A 337 1.96 -7.23 -17.53
C GLY A 337 1.61 -8.44 -16.66
N ALA A 338 2.17 -8.57 -15.46
CA ALA A 338 1.89 -9.69 -14.56
C ALA A 338 0.41 -9.74 -14.15
N GLU A 339 -0.15 -10.95 -14.05
CA GLU A 339 -1.55 -11.19 -13.73
C GLU A 339 -1.68 -11.72 -12.30
N ARG A 340 -2.55 -11.09 -11.51
CA ARG A 340 -2.77 -11.40 -10.10
C ARG A 340 -4.25 -11.57 -9.83
N VAL A 341 -4.59 -12.59 -9.04
CA VAL A 341 -5.96 -12.85 -8.61
C VAL A 341 -6.00 -13.00 -7.11
N LEU A 342 -6.86 -12.22 -6.47
CA LEU A 342 -7.31 -12.48 -5.10
C LEU A 342 -8.77 -12.91 -5.18
N PHE A 343 -9.09 -14.05 -4.58
CA PHE A 343 -10.47 -14.48 -4.36
C PHE A 343 -10.66 -14.71 -2.87
N TYR A 344 -11.67 -14.09 -2.29
CA TYR A 344 -12.04 -14.28 -0.89
C TYR A 344 -13.51 -14.64 -0.82
N SER A 345 -13.81 -15.67 -0.03
CA SER A 345 -15.16 -16.10 0.30
C SER A 345 -15.24 -16.35 1.80
N GLY A 346 -16.10 -15.62 2.49
CA GLY A 346 -16.20 -15.62 3.95
C GLY A 346 -17.05 -14.45 4.44
N HIS A 347 -16.85 -14.06 5.70
CA HIS A 347 -17.51 -12.89 6.28
C HIS A 347 -16.76 -11.58 5.99
N GLY A 348 -17.52 -10.52 5.76
CA GLY A 348 -17.06 -9.14 5.89
C GLY A 348 -17.63 -8.50 7.15
N ALA A 349 -17.00 -7.42 7.61
CA ALA A 349 -17.50 -6.60 8.69
C ALA A 349 -17.15 -5.12 8.45
N GLN A 350 -17.80 -4.25 9.22
CA GLN A 350 -17.40 -2.85 9.41
C GLN A 350 -17.00 -2.65 10.87
N ILE A 351 -15.82 -2.06 11.08
CA ILE A 351 -15.34 -1.70 12.41
C ILE A 351 -15.26 -0.18 12.56
N PRO A 352 -15.80 0.38 13.66
CA PRO A 352 -15.55 1.77 14.01
C PRO A 352 -14.06 2.03 14.14
N SER A 353 -13.58 3.05 13.43
CA SER A 353 -12.18 3.44 13.44
C SER A 353 -12.03 4.78 14.15
N TYR A 354 -10.87 4.97 14.75
CA TYR A 354 -10.56 6.15 15.55
C TYR A 354 -9.61 7.06 14.79
N ASP A 355 -9.76 8.37 15.03
CA ASP A 355 -8.73 9.35 14.74
C ASP A 355 -7.66 9.36 15.85
N ALA A 356 -6.65 10.23 15.72
CA ALA A 356 -5.59 10.27 16.73
C ALA A 356 -5.99 11.02 18.02
N ARG A 357 -7.18 11.62 18.06
CA ARG A 357 -7.76 12.17 19.30
C ARG A 357 -8.52 11.09 20.07
N GLY A 358 -8.63 9.88 19.52
CA GLY A 358 -9.40 8.79 20.11
C GLY A 358 -10.91 8.94 19.87
N GLU A 359 -11.31 9.80 18.93
CA GLU A 359 -12.70 9.94 18.53
C GLU A 359 -12.99 9.01 17.35
N VAL A 360 -14.14 8.34 17.40
CA VAL A 360 -14.59 7.56 16.24
C VAL A 360 -14.97 8.54 15.13
N ASP A 361 -14.31 8.42 13.98
CA ASP A 361 -14.43 9.37 12.87
C ASP A 361 -14.90 8.73 11.57
N ARG A 362 -14.91 7.40 11.48
CA ARG A 362 -15.28 6.63 10.29
C ARG A 362 -15.58 5.16 10.61
N LEU A 363 -16.07 4.45 9.60
CA LEU A 363 -16.12 2.97 9.57
C LEU A 363 -15.07 2.44 8.60
N ASP A 364 -14.32 1.41 9.01
CA ASP A 364 -13.40 0.68 8.12
C ASP A 364 -14.06 -0.65 7.71
N GLU A 365 -14.20 -0.91 6.40
CA GLU A 365 -14.55 -2.25 5.90
C GLU A 365 -13.35 -3.19 6.07
N CYS A 366 -13.62 -4.43 6.50
CA CYS A 366 -12.61 -5.47 6.61
C CYS A 366 -13.11 -6.84 6.16
N LEU A 367 -12.17 -7.69 5.75
CA LEU A 367 -12.39 -9.14 5.67
C LEU A 367 -12.23 -9.72 7.08
N VAL A 368 -12.98 -10.78 7.38
CA VAL A 368 -12.99 -11.46 8.68
C VAL A 368 -12.18 -12.76 8.58
N PRO A 369 -10.95 -12.80 9.12
CA PRO A 369 -10.15 -14.02 9.24
C PRO A 369 -10.74 -14.97 10.29
N TYR A 370 -10.18 -16.18 10.38
CA TYR A 370 -10.61 -17.17 11.36
C TYR A 370 -10.41 -16.71 12.82
N ASP A 371 -9.33 -15.97 13.08
CA ASP A 371 -8.94 -15.46 14.40
C ASP A 371 -9.53 -14.08 14.72
N PHE A 372 -10.52 -13.60 13.94
CA PHE A 372 -11.14 -12.29 14.14
C PHE A 372 -11.82 -12.17 15.51
N ASP A 373 -11.50 -11.09 16.22
CA ASP A 373 -11.98 -10.78 17.57
C ASP A 373 -12.49 -9.33 17.69
N TRP A 374 -12.89 -8.73 16.57
CA TRP A 374 -13.27 -7.31 16.47
C TRP A 374 -12.17 -6.29 16.79
N THR A 375 -10.93 -6.73 16.99
CA THR A 375 -9.79 -5.82 17.08
C THR A 375 -9.21 -5.54 15.67
N PRO A 376 -8.61 -4.35 15.47
CA PRO A 376 -7.91 -4.04 14.23
C PRO A 376 -6.74 -4.99 13.89
N ALA A 377 -6.19 -5.68 14.88
CA ALA A 377 -5.03 -6.58 14.74
C ALA A 377 -5.42 -7.93 14.11
N HIS A 378 -6.64 -8.42 14.37
CA HIS A 378 -7.14 -9.67 13.80
C HIS A 378 -8.13 -9.45 12.63
N ALA A 379 -7.98 -8.34 11.91
CA ALA A 379 -8.79 -7.99 10.75
C ALA A 379 -7.90 -7.70 9.53
N ILE A 380 -8.42 -7.93 8.32
CA ILE A 380 -7.77 -7.46 7.08
C ILE A 380 -8.50 -6.22 6.58
N ARG A 381 -7.97 -5.04 6.92
CA ARG A 381 -8.56 -3.73 6.59
C ARG A 381 -7.95 -3.16 5.31
N ASP A 382 -8.62 -2.17 4.69
CA ASP A 382 -8.08 -1.48 3.52
C ASP A 382 -6.68 -0.90 3.78
N LYS A 383 -6.42 -0.37 4.98
CA LYS A 383 -5.10 0.16 5.34
C LYS A 383 -3.97 -0.88 5.18
N GLN A 384 -4.21 -2.13 5.59
CA GLN A 384 -3.23 -3.22 5.42
C GLN A 384 -3.17 -3.68 3.96
N PHE A 385 -4.32 -3.78 3.30
CA PHE A 385 -4.38 -4.28 1.92
C PHE A 385 -3.75 -3.29 0.92
N LEU A 386 -3.93 -1.99 1.16
CA LEU A 386 -3.40 -0.88 0.35
C LEU A 386 -1.89 -0.92 0.17
N GLU A 387 -1.16 -1.29 1.21
CA GLU A 387 0.31 -1.35 1.16
C GLU A 387 0.79 -2.37 0.10
N PHE A 388 0.02 -3.43 -0.13
CA PHE A 388 0.39 -4.44 -1.13
C PHE A 388 0.08 -4.03 -2.57
N TYR A 389 -0.99 -3.26 -2.81
CA TYR A 389 -1.43 -2.97 -4.19
C TYR A 389 -1.12 -1.56 -4.68
N SER A 390 -1.00 -0.57 -3.81
CA SER A 390 -1.00 0.85 -4.22
C SER A 390 0.16 1.26 -5.15
N GLN A 391 1.29 0.57 -5.06
CA GLN A 391 2.50 0.83 -5.86
C GLN A 391 2.68 -0.12 -7.04
N LEU A 392 1.76 -1.05 -7.28
CA LEU A 392 1.87 -1.98 -8.41
C LEU A 392 2.05 -1.24 -9.75
N PRO A 393 2.77 -1.82 -10.74
CA PRO A 393 2.89 -1.25 -12.06
C PRO A 393 1.51 -1.11 -12.72
N TYR A 394 1.23 0.03 -13.36
CA TYR A 394 -0.08 0.25 -14.01
C TYR A 394 -0.39 -0.70 -15.16
N THR A 395 0.61 -1.41 -15.68
CA THR A 395 0.45 -2.41 -16.74
C THR A 395 0.13 -3.79 -16.17
N SER A 396 0.37 -4.03 -14.87
CA SER A 396 -0.04 -5.25 -14.20
C SER A 396 -1.56 -5.35 -14.14
N ARG A 397 -2.05 -6.59 -13.97
CA ARG A 397 -3.47 -6.93 -14.01
C ARG A 397 -3.86 -7.63 -12.72
N PHE A 398 -4.16 -6.84 -11.70
CA PHE A 398 -4.65 -7.34 -10.43
C PHE A 398 -6.18 -7.25 -10.34
N VAL A 399 -6.82 -8.41 -10.14
CA VAL A 399 -8.25 -8.55 -9.89
C VAL A 399 -8.46 -9.10 -8.47
N ALA A 400 -9.33 -8.46 -7.71
CA ALA A 400 -9.80 -8.95 -6.42
C ALA A 400 -11.30 -9.26 -6.51
N VAL A 401 -11.71 -10.41 -6.02
CA VAL A 401 -13.10 -10.87 -6.01
C VAL A 401 -13.48 -11.19 -4.56
N PHE A 402 -14.49 -10.50 -4.05
CA PHE A 402 -14.95 -10.61 -2.67
C PHE A 402 -16.39 -11.15 -2.67
N ASP A 403 -16.56 -12.40 -2.23
CA ASP A 403 -17.86 -13.01 -1.96
C ASP A 403 -18.17 -12.96 -0.45
N CYS A 404 -18.42 -11.73 0.01
CA CYS A 404 -18.80 -11.36 1.36
C CYS A 404 -19.70 -10.11 1.32
N CYS A 405 -20.38 -9.81 2.44
CA CYS A 405 -20.98 -8.50 2.69
C CYS A 405 -20.36 -7.89 3.95
N HIS A 406 -20.29 -6.56 4.01
CA HIS A 406 -19.68 -5.84 5.14
C HIS A 406 -20.72 -5.40 6.19
N SER A 407 -21.99 -5.61 5.89
CA SER A 407 -23.14 -5.50 6.78
C SER A 407 -23.59 -6.89 7.21
N GLY A 408 -23.93 -7.05 8.49
CA GLY A 408 -24.61 -8.25 8.97
C GLY A 408 -26.11 -8.18 8.68
N GLY A 409 -26.78 -9.32 8.88
CA GLY A 409 -28.22 -9.42 8.73
C GLY A 409 -28.78 -10.50 9.63
N MET A 410 -29.95 -10.25 10.22
CA MET A 410 -30.63 -11.25 11.04
C MET A 410 -31.17 -12.39 10.17
N THR A 411 -30.69 -13.62 10.38
CA THR A 411 -31.32 -14.82 9.83
C THR A 411 -32.28 -15.45 10.81
N ARG A 412 -33.49 -15.76 10.33
CA ARG A 412 -34.37 -16.73 10.99
C ARG A 412 -33.84 -18.14 10.72
N ASP A 413 -34.05 -19.08 11.64
CA ASP A 413 -33.71 -20.49 11.44
C ASP A 413 -34.30 -21.01 10.11
N GLY A 414 -33.43 -21.52 9.23
CA GLY A 414 -33.79 -22.03 7.90
C GLY A 414 -33.82 -20.99 6.76
N GLY A 415 -33.51 -19.71 7.04
CA GLY A 415 -33.36 -18.66 6.02
C GLY A 415 -32.01 -18.69 5.28
N LEU A 416 -31.87 -17.84 4.25
CA LEU A 416 -30.61 -17.64 3.54
C LEU A 416 -29.55 -17.05 4.49
N ARG A 417 -28.37 -17.67 4.57
CA ARG A 417 -27.28 -17.21 5.43
C ARG A 417 -26.50 -16.05 4.79
N PRO A 418 -26.45 -14.86 5.42
CA PRO A 418 -25.67 -13.74 4.95
C PRO A 418 -24.19 -13.97 5.26
N ARG A 419 -23.34 -13.38 4.42
CA ARG A 419 -21.88 -13.48 4.48
C ARG A 419 -21.25 -12.22 5.09
N GLY A 420 -21.90 -11.69 6.12
CA GLY A 420 -21.45 -10.54 6.90
C GLY A 420 -21.85 -10.72 8.36
N ILE A 421 -21.08 -10.10 9.26
CA ILE A 421 -21.31 -10.18 10.71
C ILE A 421 -21.49 -8.78 11.30
N ASP A 422 -22.42 -8.68 12.25
CA ASP A 422 -22.66 -7.44 12.98
C ASP A 422 -21.78 -7.34 14.24
N PRO A 423 -21.32 -6.13 14.59
CA PRO A 423 -20.53 -5.92 15.80
C PRO A 423 -21.32 -6.26 17.07
N PRO A 424 -20.66 -6.77 18.13
CA PRO A 424 -21.28 -6.87 19.45
C PRO A 424 -21.69 -5.48 19.94
N ASP A 425 -22.66 -5.41 20.85
CA ASP A 425 -23.31 -4.15 21.22
C ASP A 425 -22.36 -3.09 21.80
N ASP A 426 -21.28 -3.49 22.49
CA ASP A 426 -20.26 -2.57 22.99
C ASP A 426 -19.42 -1.92 21.88
N ILE A 427 -19.32 -2.58 20.73
CA ILE A 427 -18.67 -2.04 19.53
C ILE A 427 -19.67 -1.27 18.69
N ARG A 428 -20.88 -1.81 18.49
CA ARG A 428 -21.97 -1.14 17.76
C ARG A 428 -22.31 0.21 18.37
N HIS A 429 -22.33 0.32 19.70
CA HIS A 429 -22.55 1.57 20.42
C HIS A 429 -21.61 2.70 19.99
N ARG A 430 -20.39 2.38 19.54
CA ARG A 430 -19.40 3.38 19.09
C ARG A 430 -19.80 4.08 17.80
N ALA A 431 -20.68 3.46 17.00
CA ALA A 431 -21.26 4.01 15.78
C ALA A 431 -22.64 4.66 16.02
N LEU A 432 -23.11 4.72 17.26
CA LEU A 432 -24.41 5.32 17.62
C LEU A 432 -24.23 6.59 18.46
N GLU A 433 -25.20 7.49 18.35
CA GLU A 433 -25.36 8.66 19.22
C GLU A 433 -26.78 8.73 19.77
N TRP A 434 -26.91 9.30 20.96
CA TRP A 434 -28.22 9.52 21.57
C TRP A 434 -28.83 10.81 21.01
N ASN A 435 -29.92 10.68 20.27
CA ASN A 435 -30.71 11.83 19.83
C ASN A 435 -31.62 12.28 20.99
N LEU A 436 -31.28 13.40 21.62
CA LEU A 436 -32.03 13.97 22.74
C LEU A 436 -33.44 14.44 22.34
N GLU A 437 -33.62 14.92 21.11
CA GLU A 437 -34.91 15.44 20.62
C GLU A 437 -35.90 14.31 20.37
N LEU A 438 -35.44 13.21 19.76
CA LEU A 438 -36.24 12.03 19.47
C LEU A 438 -36.30 11.04 20.65
N GLY A 439 -35.40 11.17 21.62
CA GLY A 439 -35.29 10.26 22.76
C GLY A 439 -34.92 8.83 22.35
N MET A 440 -34.04 8.67 21.35
CA MET A 440 -33.64 7.37 20.82
C MET A 440 -32.19 7.35 20.32
N TRP A 441 -31.62 6.15 20.21
CA TRP A 441 -30.34 5.94 19.54
C TRP A 441 -30.49 6.08 18.03
N GLN A 442 -29.53 6.77 17.39
CA GLN A 442 -29.41 6.88 15.95
C GLN A 442 -27.98 6.61 15.51
N GLU A 443 -27.77 6.34 14.23
CA GLU A 443 -26.42 6.24 13.65
C GLU A 443 -25.70 7.59 13.67
N ARG A 444 -24.39 7.54 13.93
CA ARG A 444 -23.55 8.74 13.96
C ARG A 444 -23.30 9.25 12.55
N ALA A 445 -23.48 10.56 12.36
CA ALA A 445 -23.02 11.23 11.16
C ALA A 445 -21.51 11.47 11.24
N PHE A 446 -20.74 10.78 10.40
CA PHE A 446 -19.28 10.96 10.33
C PHE A 446 -18.87 12.02 9.32
N ARG A 447 -17.76 12.74 9.61
CA ARG A 447 -17.22 13.72 8.67
C ARG A 447 -16.45 13.00 7.57
N SER A 448 -16.93 13.14 6.33
CA SER A 448 -16.21 12.61 5.17
C SER A 448 -14.74 13.08 5.11
N PRO A 449 -13.79 12.15 4.91
CA PRO A 449 -12.36 12.46 4.77
C PRO A 449 -12.07 13.29 3.51
N ASN A 450 -12.95 13.20 2.50
CA ASN A 450 -12.86 13.96 1.26
C ASN A 450 -14.26 14.31 0.75
N ARG A 451 -14.76 15.48 1.17
CA ARG A 451 -16.08 15.99 0.78
C ARG A 451 -16.29 16.11 -0.73
N SER A 452 -15.23 16.42 -1.48
CA SER A 452 -15.33 16.56 -2.94
C SER A 452 -15.44 15.22 -3.66
N LEU A 453 -14.84 14.16 -3.09
CA LEU A 453 -15.00 12.79 -3.56
C LEU A 453 -16.37 12.24 -3.18
N ALA A 454 -16.80 12.43 -1.94
CA ALA A 454 -18.14 12.00 -1.49
C ALA A 454 -19.25 12.60 -2.36
N ARG A 455 -19.15 13.89 -2.72
CA ARG A 455 -20.12 14.56 -3.61
C ARG A 455 -19.96 14.26 -5.10
N SER A 456 -18.97 13.45 -5.48
CA SER A 456 -18.73 13.10 -6.87
C SER A 456 -19.66 11.97 -7.32
N ARG A 457 -19.83 11.81 -8.63
CA ARG A 457 -20.64 10.72 -9.22
C ARG A 457 -20.26 9.32 -8.73
N ASN A 458 -19.01 9.11 -8.32
CA ASN A 458 -18.52 7.81 -7.86
C ASN A 458 -18.25 7.83 -6.34
N GLY A 459 -18.73 8.82 -5.59
CA GLY A 459 -18.43 8.98 -4.16
C GLY A 459 -18.71 7.71 -3.37
N ASP A 460 -19.92 7.18 -3.49
CA ASP A 460 -20.40 6.01 -2.75
C ASP A 460 -19.58 4.73 -3.06
N ALA A 461 -19.07 4.63 -4.30
CA ALA A 461 -18.20 3.51 -4.69
C ALA A 461 -16.83 3.52 -3.98
N TYR A 462 -16.43 4.66 -3.42
CA TYR A 462 -15.18 4.83 -2.66
C TYR A 462 -15.41 5.01 -1.17
N LEU A 463 -16.43 5.77 -0.78
CA LEU A 463 -16.64 6.27 0.59
C LEU A 463 -17.91 5.75 1.26
N GLY A 464 -18.66 4.89 0.57
CA GLY A 464 -20.00 4.48 0.98
C GLY A 464 -21.03 5.60 0.92
N GLU A 465 -22.29 5.27 1.13
CA GLU A 465 -23.43 6.21 1.02
C GLU A 465 -23.33 7.37 2.02
N GLU A 466 -22.87 7.09 3.24
CA GLU A 466 -22.63 8.08 4.29
C GLU A 466 -21.37 8.95 4.02
N GLY A 467 -20.59 8.60 2.99
CA GLY A 467 -19.42 9.36 2.57
C GLY A 467 -18.23 9.30 3.54
N ALA A 468 -18.27 8.41 4.52
CA ALA A 468 -17.27 8.26 5.58
C ALA A 468 -16.87 6.79 5.87
N THR A 469 -17.19 5.85 4.97
CA THR A 469 -16.76 4.46 5.04
C THR A 469 -15.46 4.28 4.25
N TYR A 470 -14.43 3.68 4.86
CA TYR A 470 -13.22 3.28 4.15
C TYR A 470 -13.44 1.92 3.53
N ARG A 471 -13.87 1.93 2.26
CA ARG A 471 -14.20 0.72 1.52
C ARG A 471 -12.96 -0.06 1.09
N LEU A 472 -13.04 -1.39 1.15
CA LEU A 472 -11.89 -2.27 0.92
C LEU A 472 -11.35 -2.16 -0.51
N GLY A 473 -10.03 -2.04 -0.66
CA GLY A 473 -9.33 -2.01 -1.95
C GLY A 473 -9.48 -0.70 -2.74
N ARG A 474 -9.96 0.38 -2.12
CA ARG A 474 -10.22 1.66 -2.80
C ARG A 474 -9.15 2.72 -2.58
N GLY A 475 -8.28 2.52 -1.58
CA GLY A 475 -7.18 3.42 -1.26
C GLY A 475 -7.66 4.79 -0.83
N VAL A 476 -8.73 4.82 -0.04
CA VAL A 476 -9.34 6.05 0.47
C VAL A 476 -8.36 6.84 1.32
N SER A 477 -7.52 6.16 2.09
CA SER A 477 -6.47 6.78 2.91
C SER A 477 -5.43 7.56 2.11
N LEU A 478 -5.31 7.31 0.80
CA LEU A 478 -4.41 8.04 -0.11
C LEU A 478 -5.16 9.04 -1.01
N ARG A 479 -6.41 9.37 -0.65
CA ARG A 479 -7.30 10.26 -1.39
C ARG A 479 -7.95 11.29 -0.48
N THR A 480 -7.23 11.77 0.54
CA THR A 480 -7.79 12.76 1.48
C THR A 480 -7.82 14.17 0.91
N LEU A 481 -7.02 14.46 -0.13
CA LEU A 481 -7.00 15.76 -0.80
C LEU A 481 -8.28 16.01 -1.63
N PRO A 482 -8.79 17.26 -1.69
CA PRO A 482 -9.86 17.61 -2.60
C PRO A 482 -9.53 17.21 -4.05
N ASN A 483 -10.50 16.68 -4.79
CA ASN A 483 -10.33 16.10 -6.13
C ASN A 483 -9.57 17.02 -7.09
N ALA A 484 -9.89 18.32 -7.11
CA ALA A 484 -9.20 19.30 -7.95
C ALA A 484 -7.69 19.43 -7.60
N ARG A 485 -7.35 19.40 -6.31
CA ARG A 485 -5.96 19.42 -5.83
C ARG A 485 -5.27 18.11 -6.16
N TYR A 486 -5.89 16.98 -5.85
CA TYR A 486 -5.37 15.65 -6.18
C TYR A 486 -5.10 15.50 -7.70
N ASP A 487 -6.04 15.91 -8.54
CA ASP A 487 -5.91 15.87 -10.01
C ASP A 487 -4.81 16.80 -10.54
N ARG A 488 -4.56 17.91 -9.88
CA ARG A 488 -3.47 18.82 -10.21
C ARG A 488 -2.12 18.21 -9.84
N GLU A 489 -1.99 17.67 -8.63
CA GLU A 489 -0.73 17.06 -8.16
C GLU A 489 -0.35 15.85 -9.00
N ARG A 490 -1.28 14.91 -9.27
CA ARG A 490 -0.97 13.75 -10.12
C ARG A 490 -0.55 14.13 -11.54
N ARG A 491 -1.13 15.22 -12.10
CA ARG A 491 -0.76 15.75 -13.41
C ARG A 491 0.64 16.38 -13.39
N ALA A 492 0.92 17.19 -12.37
CA ALA A 492 2.23 17.81 -12.18
C ALA A 492 3.34 16.75 -12.01
N LEU A 493 3.04 15.69 -11.26
CA LEU A 493 3.96 14.59 -11.00
C LEU A 493 3.93 13.50 -12.10
N ARG A 494 3.06 13.60 -13.11
CA ARG A 494 2.98 12.69 -14.28
C ARG A 494 2.66 11.23 -13.95
N HIS A 495 1.70 10.99 -13.04
CA HIS A 495 1.17 9.64 -12.77
C HIS A 495 -0.36 9.67 -12.61
N HIS A 496 -0.97 8.50 -12.39
CA HIS A 496 -2.43 8.31 -12.30
C HIS A 496 -2.96 8.17 -10.86
N GLY A 497 -2.10 8.37 -9.85
CA GLY A 497 -2.40 8.09 -8.44
C GLY A 497 -2.10 6.64 -8.01
N PRO A 498 -2.49 6.18 -6.81
CA PRO A 498 -2.26 4.80 -6.41
C PRO A 498 -2.96 3.84 -7.39
N TYR A 499 -2.35 2.67 -7.58
CA TYR A 499 -2.93 1.62 -8.42
C TYR A 499 -4.29 1.21 -7.87
N LEU A 500 -5.29 1.04 -8.76
CA LEU A 500 -6.64 0.63 -8.42
C LEU A 500 -6.89 -0.77 -9.03
N PRO A 501 -7.03 -1.82 -8.20
CA PRO A 501 -7.39 -3.15 -8.69
C PRO A 501 -8.76 -3.15 -9.39
N VAL A 502 -8.99 -4.16 -10.23
CA VAL A 502 -10.37 -4.48 -10.64
C VAL A 502 -11.00 -5.23 -9.46
N ILE A 503 -12.04 -4.69 -8.87
CA ILE A 503 -12.68 -5.30 -7.72
C ILE A 503 -14.11 -5.67 -8.07
N LEU A 504 -14.45 -6.93 -7.81
CA LEU A 504 -15.79 -7.49 -7.94
C LEU A 504 -16.29 -7.88 -6.56
N GLU A 505 -17.36 -7.26 -6.10
CA GLU A 505 -18.02 -7.60 -4.84
C GLU A 505 -19.37 -8.26 -5.11
N ALA A 506 -19.79 -9.16 -4.24
CA ALA A 506 -21.01 -9.93 -4.40
C ALA A 506 -22.29 -9.09 -4.33
N CYS A 507 -22.27 -7.98 -3.59
CA CYS A 507 -23.43 -7.14 -3.29
C CYS A 507 -23.04 -5.65 -3.16
N GLN A 508 -24.03 -4.75 -3.11
CA GLN A 508 -23.82 -3.35 -2.69
C GLN A 508 -23.66 -3.24 -1.18
N GLU A 509 -23.31 -2.05 -0.68
CA GLU A 509 -23.03 -1.77 0.74
C GLU A 509 -24.21 -2.14 1.67
N GLN A 510 -25.43 -1.77 1.26
CA GLN A 510 -26.67 -2.03 2.02
C GLN A 510 -27.33 -3.38 1.71
N GLU A 511 -26.68 -4.21 0.89
CA GLU A 511 -27.20 -5.52 0.49
C GLU A 511 -26.39 -6.64 1.15
N LEU A 512 -27.00 -7.79 1.32
CA LEU A 512 -26.34 -8.98 1.86
C LEU A 512 -25.88 -9.90 0.72
N SER A 513 -24.75 -10.57 0.92
CA SER A 513 -24.34 -11.71 0.07
C SER A 513 -24.81 -13.02 0.70
N TYR A 514 -25.37 -13.93 -0.11
CA TYR A 514 -26.03 -15.15 0.36
C TYR A 514 -25.38 -16.46 -0.11
N GLU A 515 -25.63 -17.53 0.64
CA GLU A 515 -25.39 -18.91 0.19
C GLU A 515 -26.45 -19.41 -0.82
N TYR A 516 -26.01 -20.29 -1.72
CA TYR A 516 -26.79 -20.99 -2.72
C TYR A 516 -26.56 -22.50 -2.58
N ARG A 517 -27.63 -23.29 -2.64
CA ARG A 517 -27.55 -24.75 -2.61
C ARG A 517 -27.79 -25.34 -3.99
N ASP A 518 -26.79 -26.04 -4.52
CA ASP A 518 -26.88 -26.87 -5.72
C ASP A 518 -26.92 -28.35 -5.28
N GLY A 519 -28.14 -28.89 -5.17
CA GLY A 519 -28.35 -30.22 -4.58
C GLY A 519 -27.89 -30.24 -3.11
N ALA A 520 -26.91 -31.09 -2.80
CA ALA A 520 -26.33 -31.24 -1.47
C ALA A 520 -25.13 -30.31 -1.21
N THR A 521 -24.68 -29.54 -2.20
CA THR A 521 -23.48 -28.71 -2.10
C THR A 521 -23.86 -27.23 -1.96
N SER A 522 -23.29 -26.56 -0.96
CA SER A 522 -23.45 -25.11 -0.76
C SER A 522 -22.36 -24.33 -1.51
N TYR A 523 -22.70 -23.17 -2.03
CA TYR A 523 -21.84 -22.19 -2.71
C TYR A 523 -22.26 -20.78 -2.29
N GLY A 524 -21.49 -19.76 -2.64
CA GLY A 524 -21.91 -18.37 -2.68
C GLY A 524 -22.75 -18.14 -3.92
N ALA A 525 -23.92 -17.53 -3.78
CA ALA A 525 -24.81 -17.28 -4.90
C ALA A 525 -24.11 -16.45 -5.99
N PHE A 526 -23.29 -15.48 -5.59
CA PHE A 526 -22.50 -14.66 -6.50
C PHE A 526 -21.43 -15.48 -7.21
N THR A 527 -20.56 -16.18 -6.47
CA THR A 527 -19.48 -16.99 -7.06
C THR A 527 -20.00 -18.06 -8.01
N TYR A 528 -21.07 -18.75 -7.63
CA TYR A 528 -21.71 -19.76 -8.48
C TYR A 528 -22.21 -19.15 -9.81
N CYS A 529 -22.96 -18.05 -9.73
CA CYS A 529 -23.48 -17.36 -10.91
C CYS A 529 -22.35 -16.82 -11.80
N LEU A 530 -21.33 -16.19 -11.20
CA LEU A 530 -20.17 -15.63 -11.90
C LEU A 530 -19.44 -16.71 -12.70
N ALA A 531 -19.16 -17.85 -12.07
CA ALA A 531 -18.47 -18.98 -12.69
C ALA A 531 -19.30 -19.58 -13.85
N LYS A 532 -20.61 -19.79 -13.64
CA LYS A 532 -21.51 -20.31 -14.69
C LYS A 532 -21.59 -19.38 -15.89
N VAL A 533 -21.83 -18.09 -15.66
CA VAL A 533 -21.93 -17.08 -16.73
C VAL A 533 -20.64 -17.00 -17.54
N LEU A 534 -19.48 -17.00 -16.87
CA LEU A 534 -18.19 -16.98 -17.56
C LEU A 534 -17.98 -18.23 -18.42
N ARG A 535 -18.29 -19.42 -17.88
CA ARG A 535 -18.19 -20.70 -18.60
C ARG A 535 -19.13 -20.76 -19.80
N GLU A 536 -20.39 -20.36 -19.65
CA GLU A 536 -21.37 -20.30 -20.74
C GLU A 536 -20.92 -19.35 -21.85
N ALA A 537 -20.40 -18.17 -21.50
CA ALA A 537 -19.87 -17.22 -22.47
C ALA A 537 -18.69 -17.81 -23.26
N ARG A 538 -17.77 -18.49 -22.56
CA ARG A 538 -16.59 -19.13 -23.17
C ARG A 538 -16.93 -20.36 -24.00
N ALA A 539 -17.89 -21.17 -23.57
CA ALA A 539 -18.42 -22.29 -24.35
C ALA A 539 -19.04 -21.79 -25.67
N ALA A 540 -19.68 -20.62 -25.65
CA ALA A 540 -20.16 -19.93 -26.84
C ALA A 540 -19.06 -19.19 -27.63
N GLY A 541 -17.77 -19.40 -27.33
CA GLY A 541 -16.64 -18.80 -28.04
C GLY A 541 -16.42 -17.31 -27.74
N ARG A 542 -17.07 -16.74 -26.72
CA ARG A 542 -16.95 -15.33 -26.32
C ARG A 542 -16.05 -15.19 -25.09
N ASN A 543 -15.42 -14.03 -24.94
CA ASN A 543 -14.74 -13.64 -23.70
C ASN A 543 -15.31 -12.30 -23.22
N PRO A 544 -16.17 -12.29 -22.19
CA PRO A 544 -16.80 -11.06 -21.74
C PRO A 544 -15.76 -10.12 -21.12
N SER A 545 -16.06 -8.82 -21.10
CA SER A 545 -15.36 -7.87 -20.24
C SER A 545 -15.78 -8.04 -18.78
N PHE A 546 -15.02 -7.48 -17.84
CA PHE A 546 -15.42 -7.47 -16.42
C PHE A 546 -16.80 -6.82 -16.23
N LEU A 547 -17.05 -5.70 -16.92
CA LEU A 547 -18.35 -5.02 -16.90
C LEU A 547 -19.48 -5.89 -17.46
N ALA A 548 -19.23 -6.59 -18.57
CA ALA A 548 -20.24 -7.49 -19.14
C ALA A 548 -20.49 -8.69 -18.22
N LEU A 549 -19.44 -9.28 -17.65
CA LEU A 549 -19.53 -10.40 -16.72
C LEU A 549 -20.31 -10.02 -15.46
N SER A 550 -20.01 -8.88 -14.84
CA SER A 550 -20.74 -8.36 -13.67
C SER A 550 -22.24 -8.17 -13.98
N ARG A 551 -22.59 -7.54 -15.12
CA ARG A 551 -23.99 -7.34 -15.52
C ARG A 551 -24.74 -8.64 -15.79
N LEU A 552 -24.11 -9.59 -16.47
CA LEU A 552 -24.70 -10.90 -16.73
C LEU A 552 -24.87 -11.71 -15.45
N THR A 553 -23.94 -11.58 -14.51
CA THR A 553 -24.02 -12.20 -13.18
C THR A 553 -25.18 -11.61 -12.36
N ALA A 554 -25.33 -10.28 -12.35
CA ALA A 554 -26.46 -9.60 -11.72
C ALA A 554 -27.80 -10.06 -12.34
N ALA A 555 -27.87 -10.20 -13.67
CA ALA A 555 -29.07 -10.70 -14.34
C ALA A 555 -29.40 -12.15 -13.93
N ARG A 556 -28.38 -13.00 -13.77
CA ARG A 556 -28.56 -14.38 -13.31
C ARG A 556 -29.03 -14.46 -11.86
N LEU A 557 -28.44 -13.65 -10.97
CA LEU A 557 -28.85 -13.57 -9.56
C LEU A 557 -30.32 -13.16 -9.43
N ARG A 558 -30.75 -12.14 -10.16
CA ARG A 558 -32.17 -11.73 -10.21
C ARG A 558 -33.08 -12.83 -10.75
N ALA A 559 -32.65 -13.57 -11.77
CA ALA A 559 -33.41 -14.71 -12.29
C ALA A 559 -33.57 -15.83 -11.24
N LEU A 560 -32.60 -15.97 -10.34
CA LEU A 560 -32.66 -16.87 -9.17
C LEU A 560 -33.34 -16.25 -7.94
N ARG A 561 -33.90 -15.03 -8.07
CA ARG A 561 -34.60 -14.29 -7.00
C ARG A 561 -33.70 -13.92 -5.80
N TYR A 562 -32.41 -13.74 -6.03
CA TYR A 562 -31.53 -13.09 -5.05
C TYR A 562 -31.62 -11.57 -5.19
N GLU A 563 -31.68 -10.88 -4.05
CA GLU A 563 -31.73 -9.41 -3.97
C GLU A 563 -30.36 -8.75 -4.18
N GLN A 564 -29.28 -9.52 -4.04
CA GLN A 564 -27.91 -9.01 -4.15
C GLN A 564 -27.53 -8.59 -5.59
N SER A 565 -26.88 -7.43 -5.69
CA SER A 565 -26.43 -6.79 -6.91
C SER A 565 -24.90 -6.60 -6.89
N PRO A 566 -24.15 -7.36 -7.70
CA PRO A 566 -22.70 -7.27 -7.71
C PRO A 566 -22.18 -5.86 -7.99
N CYS A 567 -21.20 -5.42 -7.21
CA CYS A 567 -20.48 -4.18 -7.45
C CYS A 567 -19.20 -4.43 -8.29
N LEU A 568 -18.87 -3.50 -9.17
CA LEU A 568 -17.64 -3.52 -9.96
C LEU A 568 -16.96 -2.16 -9.90
N ILE A 569 -15.72 -2.13 -9.44
CA ILE A 569 -14.85 -0.96 -9.54
C ILE A 569 -13.56 -1.30 -10.29
N GLY A 570 -12.94 -0.25 -10.83
CA GLY A 570 -11.65 -0.32 -11.49
C GLY A 570 -11.52 0.81 -12.51
N ALA A 571 -10.33 0.94 -13.09
CA ALA A 571 -10.13 1.90 -14.17
C ALA A 571 -11.07 1.59 -15.35
N GLN A 572 -11.79 2.59 -15.85
CA GLN A 572 -12.79 2.42 -16.94
C GLN A 572 -12.21 1.71 -18.17
N ARG A 573 -10.95 2.02 -18.52
CA ARG A 573 -10.23 1.38 -19.63
C ARG A 573 -10.01 -0.11 -19.42
N VAL A 574 -9.88 -0.57 -18.17
CA VAL A 574 -9.57 -1.95 -17.80
C VAL A 574 -10.86 -2.76 -17.67
N ILE A 575 -11.86 -2.26 -16.93
CA ILE A 575 -13.10 -3.02 -16.68
C ILE A 575 -13.94 -3.26 -17.94
N ARG A 576 -13.71 -2.46 -18.99
CA ARG A 576 -14.34 -2.62 -20.32
C ARG A 576 -13.58 -3.56 -21.26
N GLN A 577 -12.35 -3.95 -20.91
CA GLN A 577 -11.60 -4.93 -21.69
C GLN A 577 -12.05 -6.35 -21.38
N PRO A 578 -11.91 -7.29 -22.35
CA PRO A 578 -12.11 -8.71 -22.10
C PRO A 578 -11.25 -9.21 -20.95
N ILE A 579 -11.74 -10.21 -20.21
CA ILE A 579 -11.01 -10.80 -19.09
C ILE A 579 -9.67 -11.35 -19.60
N PRO A 580 -8.53 -10.91 -19.03
CA PRO A 580 -7.22 -11.16 -19.63
C PRO A 580 -6.78 -12.61 -19.55
N TRP A 581 -7.26 -13.36 -18.56
CA TRP A 581 -6.86 -14.75 -18.34
C TRP A 581 -7.68 -15.69 -19.23
N VAL A 582 -7.16 -15.97 -20.42
CA VAL A 582 -7.74 -16.94 -21.35
C VAL A 582 -6.66 -17.94 -21.73
N ARG A 583 -7.00 -19.23 -21.81
CA ARG A 583 -6.10 -20.22 -22.40
C ARG A 583 -5.76 -19.78 -23.82
N PRO A 584 -4.46 -19.68 -24.18
CA PRO A 584 -4.06 -19.44 -25.56
C PRO A 584 -4.72 -20.48 -26.46
N ARG A 585 -5.35 -20.06 -27.56
CA ARG A 585 -5.83 -21.00 -28.58
C ARG A 585 -4.63 -21.80 -29.06
N ARG A 586 -4.64 -23.13 -28.90
CA ARG A 586 -3.65 -24.01 -29.53
C ARG A 586 -3.64 -23.67 -31.02
N ARG A 587 -2.51 -23.16 -31.54
CA ARG A 587 -2.31 -23.09 -32.99
C ARG A 587 -2.52 -24.51 -33.51
N ARG A 588 -3.50 -24.72 -34.39
CA ARG A 588 -3.65 -25.99 -35.11
C ARG A 588 -2.31 -26.25 -35.78
N ALA A 589 -1.60 -27.28 -35.34
CA ALA A 589 -0.50 -27.82 -36.12
C ALA A 589 -1.12 -28.19 -37.47
N VAL A 590 -0.76 -27.44 -38.51
CA VAL A 590 -1.05 -27.83 -39.87
C VAL A 590 -0.30 -29.14 -40.04
N ALA A 591 -1.04 -30.25 -40.04
CA ALA A 591 -0.50 -31.53 -40.43
C ALA A 591 -0.02 -31.37 -41.88
N GLY A 592 1.29 -31.19 -42.04
CA GLY A 592 1.93 -31.26 -43.35
C GLY A 592 1.70 -32.66 -43.86
N SER A 593 0.83 -32.78 -44.86
CA SER A 593 0.70 -33.94 -45.71
C SER A 593 2.05 -34.17 -46.37
N LEU A 594 2.80 -35.16 -45.86
CA LEU A 594 3.83 -35.81 -46.65
C LEU A 594 3.11 -36.70 -47.66
N SER A 595 2.89 -36.16 -48.85
CA SER A 595 2.55 -36.92 -50.05
C SER A 595 3.75 -36.89 -50.99
N SER A 596 4.19 -38.10 -51.35
CA SER A 596 5.20 -38.53 -52.35
C SER A 596 6.63 -38.09 -52.14
#